data_AF-A0A838UFI3-F1
#
_entry.id   AF-A0A838UFI3-F1
#
_cell.length_a   1.000
_cell.length_b   1.000
_cell.length_c   1.000
_cell.angle_alpha   90.00
_cell.angle_beta   90.00
_cell.angle_gamma   90.00
#
_symmetry.space_group_name_H-M   'P 1'
#
loop_
_entity.id
_entity.type
_entity.pdbx_description
1 polymer ?
#
loop_
_entity_poly.entity_id
_entity_poly.type
_entity_poly.pdbx_seq_one_letter_code
_entity_poly.pdbx_strand_id
1 'polypeptide(L)'
;MTLIIAHGLPKSGSTFLFQVAKDVAASINGFPYNKAKTRFFPGMDIPGYVHQPADSIIEPLLRLLPPKASFVLKTHGRMTPLIASGIQSGSIKALVSFRDPRDAVVSMLDAGISDREKGKERGFSLLYKADDALKPLKNGWGMARDWAFFPGVLAIPYLLTATNQDCVIRLICTHLRAGHCVNEIRQRYAEDKAAKITEFHKGVADRFLEALTPEDIVRVTQSLESEIAESDALTARWMRAYGFGALFQDMHDRRQSRLDGLTGSRKPADPGELTIPVAPPSGDGRPASRGVAAEGKYTQRR
;
A
#
# COMPACT_ATOMS: atom_id res chain seq x y z
N MET A 1 -2.78 -10.95 -18.34
CA MET A 1 -2.95 -9.49 -18.25
C MET A 1 -3.10 -9.17 -16.79
N THR A 2 -2.62 -8.02 -16.34
CA THR A 2 -2.73 -7.66 -14.93
C THR A 2 -2.99 -6.16 -14.79
N LEU A 3 -4.20 -5.79 -14.40
CA LEU A 3 -4.43 -4.44 -13.89
C LEU A 3 -3.93 -4.41 -12.44
N ILE A 4 -3.10 -3.42 -12.11
CA ILE A 4 -2.51 -3.27 -10.79
C ILE A 4 -3.15 -2.06 -10.12
N ILE A 5 -3.78 -2.25 -8.97
CA ILE A 5 -4.29 -1.14 -8.16
C ILE A 5 -3.33 -0.87 -7.01
N ALA A 6 -2.73 0.31 -7.01
CA ALA A 6 -1.88 0.80 -5.93
C ALA A 6 -2.70 1.71 -5.01
N HIS A 7 -3.22 1.13 -3.93
CA HIS A 7 -3.91 1.85 -2.88
C HIS A 7 -2.95 2.32 -1.78
N GLY A 8 -3.32 3.35 -1.05
CA GLY A 8 -2.83 3.49 0.31
C GLY A 8 -3.61 4.49 1.12
N LEU A 9 -3.46 4.44 2.44
CA LEU A 9 -3.86 5.56 3.29
C LEU A 9 -3.14 6.83 2.81
N PRO A 10 -3.80 8.00 2.70
CA PRO A 10 -3.09 9.24 2.41
C PRO A 10 -1.86 9.40 3.31
N LYS A 11 -0.71 9.71 2.69
CA LYS A 11 0.59 9.90 3.38
C LYS A 11 1.19 8.64 4.05
N SER A 12 0.83 7.44 3.57
CA SER A 12 1.40 6.16 4.02
C SER A 12 2.52 5.59 3.15
N GLY A 13 3.08 6.36 2.22
CA GLY A 13 4.08 5.87 1.26
C GLY A 13 3.47 5.24 -0.01
N SER A 14 2.18 5.41 -0.24
CA SER A 14 1.48 4.92 -1.44
C SER A 14 2.08 5.41 -2.76
N THR A 15 2.71 6.60 -2.78
CA THR A 15 3.41 7.10 -3.97
C THR A 15 4.62 6.24 -4.31
N PHE A 16 5.38 5.78 -3.32
CA PHE A 16 6.51 4.86 -3.53
C PHE A 16 6.02 3.51 -4.07
N LEU A 17 5.00 2.90 -3.45
CA LEU A 17 4.39 1.66 -3.95
C LEU A 17 3.94 1.80 -5.41
N PHE A 18 3.28 2.91 -5.74
CA PHE A 18 2.82 3.19 -7.10
C PHE A 18 3.99 3.35 -8.09
N GLN A 19 5.06 4.04 -7.71
CA GLN A 19 6.25 4.19 -8.56
C GLN A 19 6.92 2.83 -8.82
N VAL A 20 7.12 2.01 -7.78
CA VAL A 20 7.67 0.66 -7.92
C VAL A 20 6.77 -0.21 -8.79
N ALA A 21 5.46 -0.18 -8.58
CA ALA A 21 4.51 -0.93 -9.41
C ALA A 21 4.54 -0.48 -10.88
N LYS A 22 4.67 0.83 -11.14
CA LYS A 22 4.84 1.37 -12.50
C LYS A 22 6.11 0.85 -13.16
N ASP A 23 7.20 0.79 -12.41
CA ASP A 23 8.48 0.28 -12.89
C ASP A 23 8.40 -1.21 -13.22
N VAL A 24 7.77 -2.01 -12.35
CA VAL A 24 7.47 -3.42 -12.62
C VAL A 24 6.63 -3.58 -13.89
N ALA A 25 5.54 -2.81 -14.01
CA ALA A 25 4.70 -2.84 -15.20
C ALA A 25 5.46 -2.43 -16.46
N ALA A 26 6.37 -1.45 -16.37
CA ALA A 26 7.21 -1.03 -17.48
C ALA A 26 8.18 -2.14 -17.91
N SER A 27 8.82 -2.85 -16.96
CA SER A 27 9.66 -4.01 -17.26
C SER A 27 8.86 -5.14 -17.93
N ILE A 28 7.64 -5.42 -17.46
CA ILE A 28 6.76 -6.44 -18.08
C ILE A 28 6.37 -6.04 -19.51
N ASN A 29 6.05 -4.77 -19.74
CA ASN A 29 5.59 -4.29 -21.04
C ASN A 29 6.73 -4.04 -22.04
N GLY A 30 7.96 -3.86 -21.56
CA GLY A 30 9.11 -3.43 -22.36
C GLY A 30 9.08 -1.94 -22.74
N PHE A 31 8.28 -1.12 -22.07
CA PHE A 31 8.25 0.33 -22.28
C PHE A 31 7.64 1.12 -21.10
N PRO A 32 7.91 2.43 -21.01
CA PRO A 32 7.44 3.27 -19.89
C PRO A 32 5.92 3.38 -19.78
N TYR A 33 5.45 3.66 -18.56
CA TYR A 33 4.03 3.82 -18.22
C TYR A 33 3.25 4.74 -19.16
N ASN A 34 3.80 5.91 -19.53
CA ASN A 34 3.09 6.86 -20.41
C ASN A 34 2.89 6.30 -21.83
N LYS A 35 3.84 5.51 -22.33
CA LYS A 35 3.72 4.80 -23.61
C LYS A 35 2.71 3.65 -23.52
N ALA A 36 2.60 3.01 -22.36
CA ALA A 36 1.54 2.03 -22.09
C ALA A 36 0.15 2.66 -22.10
N LYS A 37 -0.01 3.83 -21.45
CA LYS A 37 -1.28 4.58 -21.43
C LYS A 37 -1.78 4.84 -22.85
N THR A 38 -0.94 5.41 -23.72
CA THR A 38 -1.35 5.76 -25.09
C THR A 38 -1.52 4.54 -26.00
N ARG A 39 -0.71 3.49 -25.82
CA ARG A 39 -0.77 2.28 -26.65
C ARG A 39 -1.94 1.37 -26.34
N PHE A 40 -2.25 1.16 -25.06
CA PHE A 40 -3.30 0.22 -24.65
C PHE A 40 -4.68 0.88 -24.61
N PHE A 41 -4.73 2.20 -24.42
CA PHE A 41 -5.97 2.93 -24.23
C PHE A 41 -6.03 4.18 -25.12
N PRO A 42 -5.95 4.01 -26.47
CA PRO A 42 -5.97 5.14 -27.38
C PRO A 42 -7.26 5.95 -27.23
N GLY A 43 -7.13 7.27 -27.09
CA GLY A 43 -8.26 8.19 -26.93
C GLY A 43 -8.86 8.26 -25.52
N MET A 44 -8.34 7.49 -24.55
CA MET A 44 -8.80 7.56 -23.15
C MET A 44 -7.89 8.45 -22.31
N ASP A 45 -8.47 9.43 -21.61
CA ASP A 45 -7.73 10.15 -20.57
C ASP A 45 -7.78 9.41 -19.23
N ILE A 46 -6.83 8.49 -19.05
CA ILE A 46 -6.66 7.75 -17.79
C ILE A 46 -5.72 8.52 -16.87
N PRO A 47 -6.20 9.14 -15.78
CA PRO A 47 -5.30 9.85 -14.88
C PRO A 47 -4.38 8.86 -14.16
N GLY A 48 -3.17 9.31 -13.80
CA GLY A 48 -2.25 8.49 -12.99
C GLY A 48 -2.76 8.25 -11.56
N TYR A 49 -3.79 8.98 -11.14
CA TYR A 49 -4.46 8.88 -9.85
C TYR A 49 -5.97 9.07 -10.05
N VAL A 50 -6.77 8.19 -9.46
CA VAL A 50 -8.21 8.36 -9.34
C VAL A 50 -8.60 8.42 -7.87
N HIS A 51 -9.45 9.36 -7.49
CA HIS A 51 -9.89 9.46 -6.09
C HIS A 51 -10.70 8.23 -5.69
N GLN A 52 -11.72 7.88 -6.48
CA GLN A 52 -12.51 6.66 -6.33
C GLN A 52 -12.38 5.82 -7.61
N PRO A 53 -11.94 4.55 -7.53
CA PRO A 53 -11.78 3.69 -8.70
C PRO A 53 -13.14 3.08 -9.10
N ALA A 54 -14.02 3.91 -9.67
CA ALA A 54 -15.36 3.48 -10.09
C ALA A 54 -15.31 2.44 -11.21
N ASP A 55 -16.34 1.59 -11.31
CA ASP A 55 -16.41 0.52 -12.30
C ASP A 55 -16.37 1.06 -13.74
N SER A 56 -16.92 2.25 -13.98
CA SER A 56 -16.83 2.96 -15.27
C SER A 56 -15.39 3.29 -15.70
N ILE A 57 -14.44 3.33 -14.76
CA ILE A 57 -13.01 3.47 -15.04
C ILE A 57 -12.37 2.09 -15.14
N ILE A 58 -12.68 1.18 -14.22
CA ILE A 58 -12.01 -0.13 -14.11
C ILE A 58 -12.37 -1.08 -15.25
N GLU A 59 -13.64 -1.15 -15.64
CA GLU A 59 -14.12 -2.09 -16.64
C GLU A 59 -13.48 -1.84 -18.03
N PRO A 60 -13.41 -0.60 -18.57
CA PRO A 60 -12.69 -0.34 -19.80
C PRO A 60 -11.20 -0.72 -19.73
N LEU A 61 -10.55 -0.49 -18.59
CA LEU A 61 -9.13 -0.85 -18.40
C LEU A 61 -8.93 -2.36 -18.49
N LEU A 62 -9.77 -3.14 -17.81
CA LEU A 62 -9.71 -4.60 -17.86
C LEU A 62 -9.98 -5.14 -19.26
N ARG A 63 -10.98 -4.58 -19.95
CA ARG A 63 -11.38 -5.01 -21.29
C ARG A 63 -10.32 -4.72 -22.36
N LEU A 64 -9.66 -3.57 -22.27
CA LEU A 64 -8.71 -3.10 -23.30
C LEU A 64 -7.27 -3.49 -23.03
N LEU A 65 -6.92 -3.90 -21.80
CA LEU A 65 -5.55 -4.28 -21.47
C LEU A 65 -5.14 -5.57 -22.21
N PRO A 66 -4.08 -5.56 -23.05
CA PRO A 66 -3.72 -6.73 -23.83
C PRO A 66 -3.32 -7.94 -22.97
N PRO A 67 -3.44 -9.17 -23.51
CA PRO A 67 -2.85 -10.35 -22.90
C PRO A 67 -1.36 -10.13 -22.58
N LYS A 68 -0.92 -10.64 -21.43
CA LYS A 68 0.45 -10.48 -20.88
C LYS A 68 0.90 -9.03 -20.59
N ALA A 69 0.11 -8.00 -20.89
CA ALA A 69 0.42 -6.63 -20.49
C ALA A 69 0.05 -6.36 -19.03
N SER A 70 0.67 -5.33 -18.45
CA SER A 70 0.34 -4.81 -17.12
C SER A 70 0.12 -3.30 -17.16
N PHE A 71 -0.79 -2.79 -16.34
CA PHE A 71 -1.01 -1.35 -16.18
C PHE A 71 -1.33 -1.02 -14.72
N VAL A 72 -0.97 0.16 -14.26
CA VAL A 72 -1.08 0.53 -12.83
C VAL A 72 -1.98 1.74 -12.66
N LEU A 73 -2.91 1.67 -11.71
CA LEU A 73 -3.77 2.77 -11.32
C LEU A 73 -3.57 3.08 -9.83
N LYS A 74 -3.29 4.34 -9.48
CA LYS A 74 -3.19 4.78 -8.08
C LYS A 74 -4.56 5.24 -7.57
N THR A 75 -4.88 4.93 -6.31
CA THR A 75 -6.08 5.44 -5.66
C THR A 75 -5.98 5.55 -4.14
N HIS A 76 -6.90 6.32 -3.55
CA HIS A 76 -7.17 6.37 -2.10
C HIS A 76 -8.61 5.93 -1.78
N GLY A 77 -9.36 5.47 -2.79
CA GLY A 77 -10.78 5.17 -2.69
C GLY A 77 -11.08 3.73 -2.29
N ARG A 78 -12.37 3.46 -2.14
CA ARG A 78 -12.89 2.15 -1.74
C ARG A 78 -12.74 1.12 -2.85
N MET A 79 -12.53 -0.13 -2.44
CA MET A 79 -12.64 -1.29 -3.31
C MET A 79 -14.11 -1.46 -3.76
N THR A 80 -14.34 -1.64 -5.05
CA THR A 80 -15.66 -1.96 -5.59
C THR A 80 -15.83 -3.49 -5.72
N PRO A 81 -17.07 -4.01 -5.86
CA PRO A 81 -17.29 -5.43 -6.11
C PRO A 81 -16.56 -5.95 -7.35
N LEU A 82 -16.47 -5.15 -8.43
CA LEU A 82 -15.70 -5.49 -9.62
C LEU A 82 -14.21 -5.64 -9.31
N ILE A 83 -13.64 -4.73 -8.52
CA ILE A 83 -12.23 -4.83 -8.09
C ILE A 83 -12.01 -6.08 -7.23
N ALA A 84 -12.89 -6.33 -6.26
CA ALA A 84 -12.82 -7.48 -5.37
C ALA A 84 -12.82 -8.81 -6.16
N SER A 85 -13.78 -8.96 -7.09
CA SER A 85 -13.87 -10.10 -8.00
C SER A 85 -12.63 -10.21 -8.91
N GLY A 86 -12.12 -9.07 -9.37
CA GLY A 86 -10.89 -9.01 -10.16
C GLY A 86 -9.66 -9.51 -9.39
N ILE A 87 -9.54 -9.17 -8.10
CA ILE A 87 -8.46 -9.65 -7.23
C ILE A 87 -8.56 -11.16 -7.03
N GLN A 88 -9.76 -11.67 -6.72
CA GLN A 88 -10.02 -13.10 -6.49
C GLN A 88 -9.74 -13.95 -7.75
N SER A 89 -10.15 -13.46 -8.92
CA SER A 89 -9.87 -14.12 -10.21
C SER A 89 -8.41 -13.97 -10.68
N GLY A 90 -7.64 -13.06 -10.07
CA GLY A 90 -6.26 -12.75 -10.45
C GLY A 90 -6.13 -11.85 -11.69
N SER A 91 -7.23 -11.32 -12.22
CA SER A 91 -7.21 -10.31 -13.29
C SER A 91 -6.74 -8.94 -12.78
N ILE A 92 -6.92 -8.69 -11.48
CA ILE A 92 -6.37 -7.54 -10.75
C ILE A 92 -5.33 -8.04 -9.74
N LYS A 93 -4.22 -7.32 -9.62
CA LYS A 93 -3.33 -7.37 -8.46
C LYS A 93 -3.45 -6.07 -7.68
N ALA A 94 -3.36 -6.15 -6.37
CA ALA A 94 -3.62 -5.01 -5.52
C ALA A 94 -2.53 -4.89 -4.46
N LEU A 95 -2.08 -3.66 -4.26
CA LEU A 95 -1.11 -3.28 -3.24
C LEU A 95 -1.79 -2.25 -2.34
N VAL A 96 -1.55 -2.32 -1.05
CA VAL A 96 -2.00 -1.30 -0.10
C VAL A 96 -0.88 -0.90 0.84
N SER A 97 -0.69 0.40 1.00
CA SER A 97 0.12 0.95 2.08
C SER A 97 -0.75 1.53 3.18
N PHE A 98 -0.32 1.36 4.41
CA PHE A 98 -0.97 1.90 5.60
C PHE A 98 0.10 2.36 6.60
N ARG A 99 -0.26 3.27 7.49
CA ARG A 99 0.68 3.92 8.42
C ARG A 99 0.03 4.05 9.80
N ASP A 100 0.85 4.15 10.83
CA ASP A 100 0.40 4.61 12.14
C ASP A 100 -0.40 5.92 11.97
N PRO A 101 -1.65 5.99 12.46
CA PRO A 101 -2.51 7.16 12.28
C PRO A 101 -1.88 8.46 12.83
N ARG A 102 -1.17 8.42 13.96
CA ARG A 102 -0.52 9.60 14.57
C ARG A 102 0.53 10.18 13.63
N ASP A 103 1.27 9.28 13.02
CA ASP A 103 2.36 9.60 12.11
C ASP A 103 1.84 10.09 10.74
N ALA A 104 0.66 9.61 10.35
CA ALA A 104 -0.09 10.13 9.21
C ALA A 104 -0.62 11.56 9.45
N VAL A 105 -1.12 11.88 10.66
CA VAL A 105 -1.51 13.26 11.04
C VAL A 105 -0.36 14.24 10.77
N VAL A 106 0.83 13.97 11.32
CA VAL A 106 2.00 14.82 11.10
C VAL A 106 2.29 14.99 9.62
N SER A 107 2.24 13.90 8.84
CA SER A 107 2.55 13.97 7.42
C SER A 107 1.48 14.68 6.59
N MET A 108 0.23 14.73 7.05
CA MET A 108 -0.84 15.51 6.44
C MET A 108 -0.67 17.00 6.75
N LEU A 109 -0.26 17.35 7.98
CA LEU A 109 0.06 18.73 8.36
C LEU A 109 1.25 19.28 7.57
N ASP A 110 2.35 18.51 7.45
CA ASP A 110 3.49 18.86 6.59
C ASP A 110 3.03 19.15 5.14
N ALA A 111 2.13 18.32 4.61
CA ALA A 111 1.60 18.49 3.27
C ALA A 111 0.75 19.77 3.16
N GLY A 112 -0.05 20.09 4.19
CA GLY A 112 -0.83 21.32 4.25
C GLY A 112 0.04 22.57 4.28
N ILE A 113 1.11 22.57 5.08
CA ILE A 113 2.12 23.65 5.09
C ILE A 113 2.71 23.81 3.68
N SER A 114 3.20 22.72 3.09
CA SER A 114 3.83 22.78 1.78
C SER A 114 2.87 23.21 0.66
N ASP A 115 1.61 22.77 0.69
CA ASP A 115 0.61 23.19 -0.29
C ASP A 115 0.32 24.70 -0.18
N ARG A 116 0.17 25.23 1.05
CA ARG A 116 -0.01 26.68 1.28
C ARG A 116 1.19 27.50 0.82
N GLU A 117 2.41 27.09 1.15
CA GLU A 117 3.64 27.75 0.69
C GLU A 117 3.76 27.82 -0.83
N LYS A 118 3.21 26.82 -1.53
CA LYS A 118 3.19 26.73 -3.00
C LYS A 118 1.97 27.39 -3.64
N GLY A 119 1.10 28.04 -2.87
CA GLY A 119 -0.15 28.64 -3.37
C GLY A 119 -1.13 27.61 -3.94
N LYS A 120 -1.09 26.36 -3.46
CA LYS A 120 -1.98 25.29 -3.90
C LYS A 120 -3.20 25.21 -2.98
N GLU A 121 -4.38 25.39 -3.55
CA GLU A 121 -5.66 25.20 -2.88
C GLU A 121 -6.14 23.76 -3.08
N ARG A 122 -5.62 22.82 -2.27
CA ARG A 122 -5.91 21.38 -2.36
C ARG A 122 -6.38 20.84 -1.02
N GLY A 123 -6.83 19.58 -0.98
CA GLY A 123 -7.40 18.99 0.23
C GLY A 123 -6.55 19.14 1.50
N PHE A 124 -5.22 19.09 1.41
CA PHE A 124 -4.34 19.27 2.59
C PHE A 124 -4.11 20.72 2.99
N SER A 125 -4.27 21.70 2.10
CA SER A 125 -4.01 23.12 2.42
C SER A 125 -4.94 23.64 3.52
N LEU A 126 -6.09 22.98 3.73
CA LEU A 126 -7.08 23.24 4.77
C LEU A 126 -6.69 22.70 6.15
N LEU A 127 -5.55 22.02 6.30
CA LEU A 127 -5.12 21.41 7.56
C LEU A 127 -4.09 22.30 8.25
N TYR A 128 -4.47 22.93 9.36
CA TYR A 128 -3.63 23.86 10.12
C TYR A 128 -3.16 23.28 11.45
N LYS A 129 -3.97 22.41 12.06
CA LYS A 129 -3.71 21.75 13.36
C LYS A 129 -4.12 20.29 13.33
N ALA A 130 -3.64 19.50 14.29
CA ALA A 130 -3.87 18.05 14.36
C ALA A 130 -5.36 17.66 14.22
N ASP A 131 -6.26 18.41 14.85
CA ASP A 131 -7.71 18.18 14.82
C ASP A 131 -8.29 18.17 13.40
N ASP A 132 -7.76 19.02 12.51
CA ASP A 132 -8.24 19.14 11.13
C ASP A 132 -7.99 17.83 10.35
N ALA A 133 -6.96 17.06 10.74
CA ALA A 133 -6.58 15.81 10.09
C ALA A 133 -7.37 14.60 10.59
N LEU A 134 -8.04 14.68 11.74
CA LEU A 134 -8.69 13.51 12.38
C LEU A 134 -9.77 12.88 11.50
N LYS A 135 -10.74 13.68 11.04
CA LYS A 135 -11.85 13.17 10.22
C LYS A 135 -11.38 12.61 8.87
N PRO A 136 -10.56 13.31 8.08
CA PRO A 136 -10.04 12.74 6.83
C PRO A 136 -9.21 11.47 7.06
N LEU A 137 -8.45 11.40 8.15
CA LEU A 137 -7.66 10.23 8.51
C LEU A 137 -8.52 9.02 8.87
N LYS A 138 -9.57 9.18 9.70
CA LYS A 138 -10.52 8.09 10.00
C LYS A 138 -11.17 7.54 8.73
N ASN A 139 -11.60 8.43 7.84
CA ASN A 139 -12.18 8.04 6.55
C ASN A 139 -11.18 7.27 5.69
N GLY A 140 -9.94 7.77 5.57
CA GLY A 140 -8.89 7.10 4.82
C GLY A 140 -8.46 5.77 5.43
N TRP A 141 -8.45 5.68 6.77
CA TRP A 141 -8.12 4.47 7.50
C TRP A 141 -9.12 3.36 7.22
N GLY A 142 -10.42 3.64 7.34
CA GLY A 142 -11.47 2.66 7.05
C GLY A 142 -11.31 2.05 5.66
N MET A 143 -10.98 2.87 4.65
CA MET A 143 -10.71 2.37 3.30
C MET A 143 -9.43 1.50 3.27
N ALA A 144 -8.30 2.01 3.76
CA ALA A 144 -7.03 1.28 3.75
C ALA A 144 -7.09 -0.05 4.51
N ARG A 145 -7.82 -0.08 5.62
CA ARG A 145 -8.10 -1.27 6.42
C ARG A 145 -8.83 -2.33 5.61
N ASP A 146 -9.91 -1.95 4.92
CA ASP A 146 -10.69 -2.86 4.08
C ASP A 146 -9.81 -3.49 2.99
N TRP A 147 -8.94 -2.69 2.35
CA TRP A 147 -7.94 -3.21 1.39
C TRP A 147 -6.92 -4.15 2.05
N ALA A 148 -6.40 -3.82 3.23
CA ALA A 148 -5.33 -4.58 3.87
C ALA A 148 -5.77 -5.94 4.43
N PHE A 149 -7.06 -6.09 4.76
CA PHE A 149 -7.63 -7.37 5.17
C PHE A 149 -8.13 -8.23 4.01
N PHE A 150 -8.26 -7.68 2.80
CA PHE A 150 -8.82 -8.42 1.68
C PHE A 150 -7.84 -9.50 1.17
N PRO A 151 -8.26 -10.78 1.07
CA PRO A 151 -7.41 -11.85 0.56
C PRO A 151 -6.88 -11.57 -0.85
N GLY A 152 -5.57 -11.74 -1.03
CA GLY A 152 -4.91 -11.50 -2.32
C GLY A 152 -4.41 -10.07 -2.54
N VAL A 153 -4.60 -9.15 -1.59
CA VAL A 153 -3.94 -7.84 -1.58
C VAL A 153 -2.58 -7.93 -0.87
N LEU A 154 -1.54 -7.33 -1.44
CA LEU A 154 -0.26 -7.14 -0.74
C LEU A 154 -0.32 -5.91 0.17
N ALA A 155 -0.39 -6.12 1.49
CA ALA A 155 -0.41 -5.05 2.46
C ALA A 155 1.01 -4.72 2.98
N ILE A 156 1.40 -3.46 2.92
CA ILE A 156 2.75 -2.99 3.24
C ILE A 156 2.66 -1.92 4.32
N PRO A 157 3.07 -2.21 5.57
CA PRO A 157 3.15 -1.19 6.59
C PRO A 157 4.21 -0.14 6.19
N TYR A 158 3.90 1.14 6.40
CA TYR A 158 4.82 2.24 6.13
C TYR A 158 6.14 2.07 6.88
N LEU A 159 6.10 1.45 8.07
CA LEU A 159 7.28 1.10 8.85
C LEU A 159 8.32 0.33 8.02
N LEU A 160 7.88 -0.68 7.25
CA LEU A 160 8.76 -1.44 6.37
C LEU A 160 9.26 -0.60 5.19
N THR A 161 8.42 0.29 4.68
CA THR A 161 8.83 1.23 3.62
C THR A 161 9.87 2.23 4.12
N ALA A 162 9.77 2.68 5.36
CA ALA A 162 10.73 3.61 5.97
C ALA A 162 12.07 2.92 6.28
N THR A 163 12.02 1.69 6.79
CA THR A 163 13.21 0.98 7.31
C THR A 163 13.88 0.04 6.31
N ASN A 164 13.14 -0.49 5.33
CA ASN A 164 13.64 -1.52 4.40
C ASN A 164 12.95 -1.48 3.03
N GLN A 165 13.19 -0.42 2.26
CA GLN A 165 12.65 -0.26 0.90
C GLN A 165 13.01 -1.41 -0.05
N ASP A 166 14.21 -1.97 0.09
CA ASP A 166 14.68 -3.12 -0.67
C ASP A 166 13.76 -4.33 -0.50
N CYS A 167 13.32 -4.58 0.73
CA CYS A 167 12.33 -5.62 1.01
C CYS A 167 10.99 -5.30 0.33
N VAL A 168 10.51 -4.05 0.43
CA VAL A 168 9.27 -3.61 -0.23
C VAL A 168 9.31 -3.85 -1.74
N ILE A 169 10.42 -3.49 -2.40
CA ILE A 169 10.62 -3.74 -3.84
C ILE A 169 10.55 -5.23 -4.14
N ARG A 170 11.22 -6.09 -3.36
CA ARG A 170 11.17 -7.55 -3.52
C ARG A 170 9.75 -8.08 -3.35
N LEU A 171 9.03 -7.65 -2.31
CA LEU A 171 7.64 -8.07 -2.06
C LEU A 171 6.72 -7.70 -3.23
N ILE A 172 6.82 -6.48 -3.74
CA ILE A 172 6.02 -6.03 -4.90
C ILE A 172 6.36 -6.85 -6.15
N CYS A 173 7.65 -7.03 -6.47
CA CYS A 173 8.05 -7.81 -7.65
C CYS A 173 7.59 -9.27 -7.56
N THR A 174 7.70 -9.89 -6.38
CA THR A 174 7.21 -11.26 -6.14
C THR A 174 5.69 -11.34 -6.28
N HIS A 175 4.95 -10.43 -5.65
CA HIS A 175 3.48 -10.38 -5.72
C HIS A 175 2.97 -10.22 -7.16
N LEU A 176 3.66 -9.41 -7.96
CA LEU A 176 3.36 -9.18 -9.38
C LEU A 176 3.95 -10.24 -10.31
N ARG A 177 4.59 -11.30 -9.77
CA ARG A 177 5.24 -12.39 -10.53
C ARG A 177 6.29 -11.89 -11.52
N ALA A 178 7.02 -10.85 -11.14
CA ALA A 178 8.03 -10.17 -11.94
C ALA A 178 9.41 -10.18 -11.24
N GLY A 179 9.80 -11.31 -10.65
CA GLY A 179 11.07 -11.43 -9.92
C GLY A 179 12.32 -11.10 -10.76
N HIS A 180 12.24 -11.22 -12.09
CA HIS A 180 13.34 -10.95 -13.01
C HIS A 180 13.81 -9.48 -13.03
N CYS A 181 12.93 -8.51 -12.73
CA CYS A 181 13.28 -7.09 -12.75
C CYS A 181 13.71 -6.53 -11.37
N VAL A 182 13.76 -7.37 -10.33
CA VAL A 182 13.94 -6.91 -8.95
C VAL A 182 15.27 -6.16 -8.74
N ASN A 183 16.35 -6.63 -9.37
CA ASN A 183 17.68 -6.03 -9.20
C ASN A 183 17.80 -4.69 -9.92
N GLU A 184 17.25 -4.59 -11.14
CA GLU A 184 17.21 -3.34 -11.90
C GLU A 184 16.43 -2.26 -11.13
N ILE A 185 15.25 -2.62 -10.61
CA ILE A 185 14.42 -1.70 -9.84
C ILE A 185 15.11 -1.33 -8.52
N ARG A 186 15.71 -2.27 -7.80
CA ARG A 186 16.49 -1.96 -6.59
C ARG A 186 17.61 -0.96 -6.87
N GLN A 187 18.39 -1.19 -7.92
CA GLN A 187 19.47 -0.27 -8.30
C GLN A 187 18.95 1.15 -8.58
N ARG A 188 17.79 1.26 -9.22
CA ARG A 188 17.13 2.55 -9.47
C ARG A 188 16.90 3.34 -8.17
N TYR A 189 16.46 2.68 -7.10
CA TYR A 189 16.14 3.34 -5.82
C TYR A 189 17.29 3.30 -4.79
N ALA A 190 18.44 2.69 -5.11
CA ALA A 190 19.58 2.57 -4.20
C ALA A 190 20.26 3.91 -3.90
N GLU A 191 20.33 4.80 -4.90
CA GLU A 191 20.99 6.11 -4.81
C GLU A 191 19.96 7.24 -4.77
N ASP A 192 20.17 8.23 -3.89
CA ASP A 192 19.39 9.48 -3.80
C ASP A 192 17.86 9.28 -3.74
N LYS A 193 17.42 8.67 -2.63
CA LYS A 193 16.01 8.39 -2.34
C LYS A 193 15.13 9.63 -2.42
N ALA A 194 15.65 10.77 -1.95
CA ALA A 194 14.90 12.03 -1.89
C ALA A 194 14.63 12.59 -3.28
N ALA A 195 15.59 12.50 -4.21
CA ALA A 195 15.37 12.95 -5.58
C ALA A 195 14.46 12.01 -6.38
N LYS A 196 14.49 10.70 -6.12
CA LYS A 196 13.82 9.70 -6.97
C LYS A 196 12.39 9.37 -6.55
N ILE A 197 12.07 9.50 -5.26
CA ILE A 197 10.74 9.20 -4.74
C ILE A 197 9.91 10.48 -4.76
N THR A 198 8.86 10.48 -5.58
CA THR A 198 7.95 11.63 -5.67
C THR A 198 7.23 11.79 -4.32
N GLU A 199 7.19 13.02 -3.80
CA GLU A 199 6.63 13.36 -2.48
C GLU A 199 7.37 12.72 -1.28
N PHE A 200 8.64 12.34 -1.45
CA PHE A 200 9.48 11.97 -0.31
C PHE A 200 9.72 13.17 0.58
N HIS A 201 9.63 12.95 1.90
CA HIS A 201 9.89 14.00 2.89
C HIS A 201 11.00 13.55 3.84
N LYS A 202 10.69 12.74 4.86
CA LYS A 202 11.68 12.30 5.85
C LYS A 202 11.92 10.78 5.88
N GLY A 203 10.90 9.96 5.58
CA GLY A 203 11.08 8.50 5.59
C GLY A 203 11.34 7.91 6.97
N VAL A 204 10.80 8.52 8.03
CA VAL A 204 11.01 8.16 9.44
C VAL A 204 9.68 7.74 10.06
N ALA A 205 9.70 6.65 10.84
CA ALA A 205 8.57 6.20 11.64
C ALA A 205 8.57 6.87 13.03
N ASP A 206 7.42 6.94 13.66
CA ASP A 206 7.22 7.46 15.03
C ASP A 206 7.64 8.92 15.22
N ARG A 207 7.62 9.67 14.12
CA ARG A 207 7.96 11.10 14.08
C ARG A 207 6.95 11.94 14.86
N PHE A 208 5.73 11.44 15.06
CA PHE A 208 4.74 12.12 15.91
C PHE A 208 5.24 12.39 17.33
N LEU A 209 6.19 11.59 17.85
CA LEU A 209 6.79 11.81 19.18
C LEU A 209 7.66 13.06 19.27
N GLU A 210 8.06 13.62 18.12
CA GLU A 210 8.91 14.81 18.03
C GLU A 210 8.19 15.99 17.38
N ALA A 211 7.22 15.71 16.51
CA ALA A 211 6.55 16.72 15.70
C ALA A 211 5.24 17.24 16.30
N LEU A 212 4.62 16.51 17.23
CA LEU A 212 3.42 16.95 17.94
C LEU A 212 3.79 17.37 19.37
N THR A 213 3.07 18.33 19.93
CA THR A 213 3.19 18.64 21.36
C THR A 213 2.63 17.49 22.20
N PRO A 214 3.01 17.33 23.48
CA PRO A 214 2.44 16.31 24.35
C PRO A 214 0.90 16.33 24.40
N GLU A 215 0.29 17.51 24.41
CA GLU A 215 -1.16 17.69 24.42
C GLU A 215 -1.80 17.18 23.12
N ASP A 216 -1.18 17.48 21.97
CA ASP A 216 -1.62 16.97 20.67
C ASP A 216 -1.46 15.46 20.57
N ILE A 217 -0.37 14.89 21.10
CA ILE A 217 -0.16 13.43 21.15
C ILE A 217 -1.30 12.76 21.92
N VAL A 218 -1.63 13.27 23.12
CA VAL A 218 -2.73 12.75 23.94
C VAL A 218 -4.05 12.87 23.18
N ARG A 219 -4.35 14.05 22.64
CA ARG A 219 -5.61 14.30 21.91
C ARG A 219 -5.77 13.40 20.70
N VAL A 220 -4.73 13.29 19.86
CA VAL A 220 -4.75 12.44 18.66
C VAL A 220 -4.86 10.98 19.05
N THR A 221 -4.13 10.53 20.08
CA THR A 221 -4.17 9.14 20.56
C THR A 221 -5.57 8.77 21.05
N GLN A 222 -6.20 9.62 21.87
CA GLN A 222 -7.57 9.39 22.34
C GLN A 222 -8.59 9.42 21.18
N SER A 223 -8.41 10.35 20.24
CA SER A 223 -9.35 10.51 19.12
C SER A 223 -9.28 9.37 18.11
N LEU A 224 -8.13 8.68 18.02
CA LEU A 224 -7.83 7.63 17.05
C LEU A 224 -7.50 6.29 17.71
N GLU A 225 -7.92 6.08 18.95
CA GLU A 225 -7.54 4.90 19.75
C GLU A 225 -7.78 3.59 19.00
N SER A 226 -8.99 3.44 18.43
CA SER A 226 -9.36 2.25 17.65
C SER A 226 -8.48 2.10 16.40
N GLU A 227 -8.28 3.17 15.63
CA GLU A 227 -7.49 3.12 14.41
C GLU A 227 -6.01 2.84 14.69
N ILE A 228 -5.48 3.35 15.80
CA ILE A 228 -4.10 3.08 16.24
C ILE A 228 -3.95 1.62 16.64
N ALA A 229 -4.84 1.09 17.46
CA ALA A 229 -4.81 -0.31 17.89
C ALA A 229 -4.92 -1.27 16.69
N GLU A 230 -5.85 -1.01 15.77
CA GLU A 230 -5.98 -1.79 14.53
C GLU A 230 -4.71 -1.70 13.67
N SER A 231 -4.12 -0.51 13.53
CA SER A 231 -2.91 -0.30 12.73
C SER A 231 -1.68 -0.98 13.32
N ASP A 232 -1.51 -0.94 14.65
CA ASP A 232 -0.42 -1.63 15.34
C ASP A 232 -0.57 -3.15 15.23
N ALA A 233 -1.78 -3.70 15.42
CA ALA A 233 -2.04 -5.13 15.22
C ALA A 233 -1.76 -5.58 13.77
N LEU A 234 -2.22 -4.78 12.79
CA LEU A 234 -1.99 -5.05 11.37
C LEU A 234 -0.50 -4.94 11.00
N THR A 235 0.20 -3.95 11.55
CA THR A 235 1.65 -3.78 11.36
C THR A 235 2.39 -4.98 11.96
N ALA A 236 2.08 -5.37 13.20
CA ALA A 236 2.69 -6.52 13.87
C ALA A 236 2.55 -7.80 13.04
N ARG A 237 1.33 -8.06 12.54
CA ARG A 237 1.02 -9.22 11.68
C ARG A 237 1.89 -9.23 10.43
N TRP A 238 1.89 -8.15 9.66
CA TRP A 238 2.60 -8.12 8.38
C TRP A 238 4.11 -8.04 8.55
N MET A 239 4.61 -7.30 9.53
CA MET A 239 6.04 -7.30 9.86
C MET A 239 6.51 -8.71 10.22
N ARG A 240 5.76 -9.45 11.04
CA ARG A 240 6.07 -10.87 11.33
C ARG A 240 6.04 -11.74 10.09
N ALA A 241 4.99 -11.63 9.27
CA ALA A 241 4.86 -12.38 8.03
C ALA A 241 6.00 -12.14 7.03
N TYR A 242 6.60 -10.95 7.07
CA TYR A 242 7.74 -10.57 6.23
C TYR A 242 9.12 -10.84 6.87
N GLY A 243 9.17 -11.43 8.07
CA GLY A 243 10.42 -11.72 8.77
C GLY A 243 11.02 -10.55 9.57
N PHE A 244 10.24 -9.50 9.81
CA PHE A 244 10.62 -8.30 10.57
C PHE A 244 9.88 -8.16 11.90
N GLY A 245 9.37 -9.26 12.46
CA GLY A 245 8.62 -9.24 13.72
C GLY A 245 9.42 -8.67 14.89
N ALA A 246 10.69 -9.08 15.04
CA ALA A 246 11.57 -8.58 16.10
C ALA A 246 11.87 -7.08 15.96
N LEU A 247 12.08 -6.60 14.73
CA LEU A 247 12.27 -5.17 14.47
C LEU A 247 11.03 -4.35 14.86
N PHE A 248 9.83 -4.84 14.51
CA PHE A 248 8.59 -4.17 14.93
C PHE A 248 8.48 -4.11 16.46
N GLN A 249 8.73 -5.22 17.16
CA GLN A 249 8.63 -5.26 18.61
C GLN A 249 9.57 -4.25 19.27
N ASP A 250 10.85 -4.22 18.88
CA ASP A 250 11.84 -3.26 19.40
C ASP A 250 11.46 -1.79 19.13
N MET A 251 10.87 -1.49 17.97
CA MET A 251 10.37 -0.14 17.68
C MET A 251 9.13 0.20 18.51
N HIS A 252 8.20 -0.75 18.65
CA HIS A 252 6.98 -0.58 19.44
C HIS A 252 7.29 -0.36 20.93
N ASP A 253 8.21 -1.15 21.51
CA ASP A 253 8.59 -1.03 22.92
C ASP A 253 9.25 0.34 23.22
N ARG A 254 10.10 0.82 22.30
CA ARG A 254 10.70 2.16 22.41
C ARG A 254 9.66 3.27 22.29
N ARG A 255 8.70 3.13 21.37
CA ARG A 255 7.58 4.07 21.23
C ARG A 255 6.75 4.11 22.51
N GLN A 256 6.40 2.96 23.07
CA GLN A 256 5.59 2.88 24.29
C GLN A 256 6.33 3.49 25.49
N SER A 257 7.62 3.19 25.64
CA SER A 257 8.45 3.80 26.70
C SER A 257 8.47 5.33 26.62
N ARG A 258 8.51 5.90 25.41
CA ARG A 258 8.44 7.36 25.21
C ARG A 258 7.04 7.92 25.53
N LEU A 259 5.98 7.22 25.15
CA LEU A 259 4.60 7.61 25.45
C LEU A 259 4.31 7.60 26.97
N ASP A 260 4.82 6.60 27.68
CA ASP A 260 4.66 6.49 29.13
C ASP A 260 5.34 7.66 29.86
N GLY A 261 6.51 8.09 29.37
CA GLY A 261 7.23 9.26 29.89
C GLY A 261 6.50 10.59 29.65
N LEU A 262 5.70 10.69 28.59
CA LEU A 262 4.95 11.92 28.26
C LEU A 262 3.63 12.04 29.04
N THR A 263 3.01 10.92 29.41
CA THR A 263 1.66 10.90 30.00
C THR A 263 1.64 10.88 31.53
N GLY A 264 2.80 10.86 32.20
CA GLY A 264 2.88 10.90 33.66
C GLY A 264 2.26 9.67 34.34
N SER A 265 2.16 8.54 33.63
CA SER A 265 1.71 7.23 34.12
C SER A 265 0.24 7.17 34.61
N ARG A 266 -0.69 6.89 33.68
CA ARG A 266 -1.74 5.89 33.94
C ARG A 266 -1.49 4.70 33.03
N LYS A 267 -1.17 3.56 33.63
CA LYS A 267 -0.94 2.28 32.94
C LYS A 267 -2.16 1.98 32.06
N PRO A 268 -2.02 1.83 30.73
CA PRO A 268 -3.16 1.52 29.86
C PRO A 268 -3.73 0.13 30.17
N ALA A 269 -5.01 -0.04 29.91
CA ALA A 269 -5.68 -1.34 30.01
C ALA A 269 -5.05 -2.33 29.02
N ASP A 270 -4.90 -3.58 29.48
CA ASP A 270 -4.37 -4.70 28.69
C ASP A 270 -5.12 -4.77 27.34
N PRO A 271 -4.43 -4.69 26.19
CA PRO A 271 -5.10 -4.79 24.89
C PRO A 271 -5.64 -6.20 24.76
N GLY A 272 -6.92 -6.38 25.08
CA GLY A 272 -7.62 -7.65 24.90
C GLY A 272 -7.31 -8.22 23.53
N GLU A 273 -6.98 -9.50 23.45
CA GLU A 273 -6.62 -10.20 22.21
C GLU A 273 -7.70 -9.95 21.15
N LEU A 274 -7.44 -9.01 20.25
CA LEU A 274 -8.28 -8.80 19.09
C LEU A 274 -8.00 -9.98 18.16
N THR A 275 -8.84 -11.02 18.24
CA THR A 275 -8.78 -12.16 17.33
C THR A 275 -9.22 -11.72 15.94
N ILE A 276 -8.25 -11.28 15.14
CA ILE A 276 -8.46 -10.99 13.73
C ILE A 276 -8.45 -12.33 12.97
N PRO A 277 -9.47 -12.64 12.14
CA PRO A 277 -9.50 -13.88 11.38
C PRO A 277 -8.28 -13.98 10.46
N VAL A 278 -7.52 -15.06 10.63
CA VAL A 278 -6.30 -15.36 9.87
C VAL A 278 -6.68 -16.10 8.60
N ALA A 279 -6.80 -15.39 7.48
CA ALA A 279 -6.65 -16.03 6.17
C ALA A 279 -5.16 -16.39 5.99
N PRO A 280 -4.80 -17.67 5.79
CA PRO A 280 -3.41 -18.05 5.55
C PRO A 280 -2.90 -17.36 4.27
N PRO A 281 -1.61 -16.99 4.21
CA PRO A 281 -1.01 -16.59 2.94
C PRO A 281 -1.23 -17.72 1.94
N SER A 282 -1.78 -17.40 0.78
CA SER A 282 -2.00 -18.36 -0.32
C SER A 282 -0.67 -19.02 -0.67
N GLY A 283 -0.45 -20.22 -0.14
CA GLY A 283 0.77 -20.99 -0.33
C GLY A 283 0.97 -21.36 -1.80
N ASP A 284 2.23 -21.26 -2.23
CA ASP A 284 2.83 -21.90 -3.40
C ASP A 284 1.93 -22.09 -4.63
N GLY A 285 1.99 -21.12 -5.53
CA GLY A 285 1.65 -21.30 -6.94
C GLY A 285 2.64 -22.24 -7.65
N ARG A 286 2.70 -23.52 -7.25
CA ARG A 286 3.30 -24.56 -8.07
C ARG A 286 2.47 -24.69 -9.35
N PRO A 287 3.08 -24.64 -10.54
CA PRO A 287 2.34 -24.90 -11.77
C PRO A 287 1.85 -26.34 -11.73
N ALA A 288 0.58 -26.55 -12.07
CA ALA A 288 0.06 -27.87 -12.36
C ALA A 288 0.91 -28.49 -13.49
N SER A 289 1.75 -29.46 -13.13
CA SER A 289 2.45 -30.29 -14.10
C SER A 289 1.42 -31.04 -14.92
N ARG A 290 1.36 -30.74 -16.22
CA ARG A 290 0.63 -31.53 -17.20
C ARG A 290 1.20 -32.94 -17.22
N GLY A 291 0.43 -33.91 -16.72
CA GLY A 291 0.66 -35.32 -16.98
C GLY A 291 0.31 -35.62 -18.43
N VAL A 292 1.32 -35.97 -19.21
CA VAL A 292 1.17 -36.70 -20.46
C VAL A 292 0.98 -38.17 -20.08
N ALA A 293 -0.11 -38.79 -20.51
CA ALA A 293 -0.21 -40.23 -20.66
C ALA A 293 -0.97 -40.52 -21.96
N ALA A 294 -0.25 -41.14 -22.88
CA ALA A 294 -0.79 -41.77 -24.07
C ALA A 294 -1.48 -43.09 -23.69
N GLU A 295 -2.55 -43.44 -24.40
CA GLU A 295 -2.78 -44.74 -25.07
C GLU A 295 -4.28 -44.92 -25.34
N GLY A 296 -4.61 -45.28 -26.58
CA GLY A 296 -5.99 -45.54 -26.98
C GLY A 296 -6.08 -45.83 -28.48
N LYS A 297 -5.58 -47.00 -28.88
CA LYS A 297 -5.81 -47.61 -30.20
C LYS A 297 -7.32 -47.66 -30.48
N TYR A 298 -7.77 -47.23 -31.67
CA TYR A 298 -8.90 -47.89 -32.33
C TYR A 298 -8.71 -47.92 -33.84
N THR A 299 -8.90 -49.12 -34.35
CA THR A 299 -8.68 -49.64 -35.70
C THR A 299 -9.68 -49.14 -36.74
N GLN A 300 -9.21 -49.15 -37.99
CA GLN A 300 -9.91 -49.02 -39.27
C GLN A 300 -11.33 -49.60 -39.32
N ARG A 301 -12.18 -48.98 -40.16
CA ARG A 301 -12.94 -49.69 -41.21
C ARG A 301 -13.44 -48.72 -42.28
N ARG A 302 -12.96 -49.01 -43.50
CA ARG A 302 -13.47 -48.75 -44.87
C ARG A 302 -13.93 -47.35 -45.25
#